data_AF-A0A1F9HWK4-F1
#
_entry.id   AF-A0A1F9HWK4-F1
#
_cell.length_a   1.000
_cell.length_b   1.000
_cell.length_c   1.000
_cell.angle_alpha   90.00
_cell.angle_beta   90.00
_cell.angle_gamma   90.00
#
_symmetry.space_group_name_H-M   'P 1'
#
loop_
_entity.id
_entity.type
_entity.pdbx_description
1 polymer ?
#
loop_
_entity_poly.entity_id
_entity_poly.type
_entity_poly.pdbx_seq_one_letter_code
_entity_poly.pdbx_strand_id
1 'polypeptide(L)'
;MKSNIFLWLAWLTALMVPSVQAAPFMRPPAFLGGIPGKSQFQAIQMQRHQARTLLYKEALEELRKNPKAADVPECPAGGASVGVLCLAGAKVASPATLPSDMPAKQEPTPIVSDTKTPVVEPETKISKAEKPSIARRRLAVLFGINGYKDPIPELETPIADVEGIADTLKSRYGYETRILKNVGKAGIIEALNAVAAEATPEDSVLLFYAGHGYLMEDTNMGYWIPIDASVKTAAGWISNTDISKLLSAISARQLILVSDSCFSGSLTKEKKMTGVAPNSGNVLQRRSVLAFSSGGEEPVSDGGKEGHSIFAWSFINTLQSAKGIAPGYEIYRIVHGQVTKDFPQEPQYGAVISAGHAAGGEYIFDAVSP
;
A
#
# COMPACT_ATOMS: atom_id res chain seq x y z
N MET A 1 -56.60 -33.75 -64.48
CA MET A 1 -55.66 -34.85 -64.74
C MET A 1 -54.22 -34.35 -64.57
N LYS A 2 -53.46 -35.03 -63.71
CA LYS A 2 -51.99 -35.14 -63.62
C LYS A 2 -51.17 -33.95 -63.06
N SER A 3 -50.99 -34.00 -61.74
CA SER A 3 -49.70 -34.10 -61.00
C SER A 3 -48.39 -33.87 -61.76
N ASN A 4 -47.50 -33.04 -61.19
CA ASN A 4 -46.19 -33.49 -60.73
C ASN A 4 -45.55 -32.55 -59.70
N ILE A 5 -45.15 -33.18 -58.59
CA ILE A 5 -44.29 -32.73 -57.49
C ILE A 5 -42.84 -32.67 -57.96
N PHE A 6 -42.07 -31.65 -57.57
CA PHE A 6 -40.64 -31.79 -57.25
C PHE A 6 -40.18 -30.68 -56.28
N LEU A 7 -39.74 -31.13 -55.10
CA LEU A 7 -38.92 -30.39 -54.12
C LEU A 7 -37.63 -29.88 -54.78
N TRP A 8 -37.15 -28.70 -54.40
CA TRP A 8 -35.70 -28.45 -54.24
C TRP A 8 -35.40 -27.48 -53.09
N LEU A 9 -34.32 -27.81 -52.41
CA LEU A 9 -33.83 -27.36 -51.10
C LEU A 9 -33.33 -25.91 -51.06
N ALA A 10 -33.44 -25.34 -49.86
CA ALA A 10 -32.86 -24.10 -49.39
C ALA A 10 -31.32 -24.08 -49.38
N TRP A 11 -30.72 -22.95 -49.79
CA TRP A 11 -29.39 -22.51 -49.36
C TRP A 11 -29.41 -20.97 -49.22
N LEU A 12 -29.63 -20.49 -47.99
CA LEU A 12 -29.40 -19.09 -47.62
C LEU A 12 -28.13 -19.07 -46.77
N THR A 13 -26.98 -18.77 -47.36
CA THR A 13 -25.72 -18.55 -46.64
C THR A 13 -25.76 -17.18 -45.98
N ALA A 14 -26.29 -17.12 -44.76
CA ALA A 14 -26.05 -16.01 -43.85
C ALA A 14 -24.64 -16.16 -43.26
N LEU A 15 -23.70 -15.35 -43.75
CA LEU A 15 -22.40 -15.13 -43.11
C LEU A 15 -22.64 -14.46 -41.75
N MET A 16 -22.81 -15.27 -40.72
CA MET A 16 -22.76 -14.85 -39.32
C MET A 16 -21.29 -14.51 -38.99
N VAL A 17 -20.98 -13.22 -38.97
CA VAL A 17 -19.79 -12.73 -38.26
C VAL A 17 -20.03 -13.02 -36.77
N PRO A 18 -19.18 -13.79 -36.08
CA PRO A 18 -19.35 -13.96 -34.65
C PRO A 18 -19.00 -12.63 -33.97
N SER A 19 -20.03 -11.91 -33.54
CA SER A 19 -19.89 -10.88 -32.53
C SER A 19 -19.30 -11.53 -31.29
N VAL A 20 -18.07 -11.16 -30.93
CA VAL A 20 -17.47 -11.52 -29.64
C VAL A 20 -18.26 -10.75 -28.58
N GLN A 21 -19.37 -11.33 -28.11
CA GLN A 21 -19.97 -10.91 -26.85
C GLN A 21 -18.95 -11.26 -25.76
N ALA A 22 -18.43 -10.24 -25.08
CA ALA A 22 -17.79 -10.43 -23.80
C ALA A 22 -18.77 -11.21 -22.90
N ALA A 23 -18.35 -12.37 -22.41
CA ALA A 23 -19.15 -13.12 -21.46
C ALA A 23 -19.47 -12.17 -20.28
N PRO A 24 -20.75 -12.04 -19.87
CA PRO A 24 -21.05 -11.24 -18.68
C PRO A 24 -20.24 -11.82 -17.52
N PHE A 25 -19.54 -10.95 -16.80
CA PHE A 25 -18.84 -11.31 -15.58
C PHE A 25 -19.88 -11.92 -14.63
N MET A 26 -19.95 -13.24 -14.59
CA MET A 26 -20.92 -13.94 -13.78
C MET A 26 -20.45 -13.75 -12.34
N ARG A 27 -21.08 -12.81 -11.62
CA ARG A 27 -20.88 -12.66 -10.17
C ARG A 27 -21.07 -14.05 -9.56
N PRO A 28 -20.05 -14.65 -8.91
CA PRO A 28 -20.23 -15.95 -8.31
C PRO A 28 -21.34 -15.83 -7.26
N PRO A 29 -22.26 -16.80 -7.18
CA PRO A 29 -23.35 -16.74 -6.21
C PRO A 29 -22.76 -16.65 -4.80
N ALA A 30 -23.37 -15.83 -3.94
CA ALA A 30 -23.11 -15.88 -2.51
C ALA A 30 -23.27 -17.34 -2.05
N PHE A 31 -22.27 -17.88 -1.35
CA PHE A 31 -22.27 -19.28 -0.95
C PHE A 31 -23.46 -19.56 -0.02
N LEU A 32 -24.52 -20.16 -0.56
CA LEU A 32 -25.68 -20.67 0.18
C LEU A 32 -25.32 -21.85 1.14
N GLY A 33 -24.03 -22.16 1.32
CA GLY A 33 -23.52 -23.33 2.04
C GLY A 33 -22.42 -23.07 3.08
N GLY A 34 -22.14 -21.81 3.44
CA GLY A 34 -21.09 -21.45 4.41
C GLY A 34 -19.73 -21.13 3.79
N ILE A 35 -18.72 -20.88 4.63
CA ILE A 35 -17.36 -20.46 4.21
C ILE A 35 -16.72 -21.59 3.37
N PRO A 36 -16.26 -21.32 2.14
CA PRO A 36 -15.58 -22.31 1.31
C PRO A 36 -14.40 -22.95 2.05
N GLY A 37 -14.20 -24.26 1.91
CA GLY A 37 -12.98 -24.91 2.40
C GLY A 37 -11.73 -24.32 1.73
N LYS A 38 -10.55 -24.45 2.36
CA LYS A 38 -9.29 -23.85 1.85
C LYS A 38 -9.02 -24.15 0.37
N SER A 39 -9.24 -25.37 -0.09
CA SER A 39 -9.03 -25.79 -1.49
C SER A 39 -10.03 -25.15 -2.45
N GLN A 40 -11.30 -25.02 -2.05
CA GLN A 40 -12.32 -24.34 -2.84
C GLN A 40 -12.00 -22.85 -2.95
N PHE A 41 -11.57 -22.22 -1.87
CA PHE A 41 -11.16 -20.81 -1.90
C PHE A 41 -9.95 -20.59 -2.81
N GLN A 42 -8.92 -21.44 -2.71
CA GLN A 42 -7.76 -21.39 -3.60
C GLN A 42 -8.16 -21.52 -5.08
N ALA A 43 -9.10 -22.43 -5.39
CA ALA A 43 -9.61 -22.57 -6.76
C ALA A 43 -10.33 -21.30 -7.24
N ILE A 44 -11.14 -20.67 -6.39
CA ILE A 44 -11.85 -19.44 -6.74
C ILE A 44 -10.87 -18.28 -6.94
N GLN A 45 -9.86 -18.16 -6.06
CA GLN A 45 -8.81 -17.15 -6.21
C GLN A 45 -8.05 -17.34 -7.53
N MET A 46 -7.70 -18.58 -7.88
CA MET A 46 -7.05 -18.87 -9.15
C MET A 46 -7.92 -18.52 -10.35
N GLN A 47 -9.23 -18.84 -10.31
CA GLN A 47 -10.17 -18.48 -11.37
C GLN A 47 -10.31 -16.96 -11.53
N ARG A 48 -10.41 -16.22 -10.41
CA ARG A 48 -10.47 -14.76 -10.41
C ARG A 48 -9.19 -14.15 -10.97
N HIS A 49 -8.03 -14.64 -10.52
CA HIS A 49 -6.75 -14.22 -11.06
C HIS A 49 -6.70 -14.45 -12.58
N GLN A 50 -7.09 -15.63 -13.07
CA GLN A 50 -7.16 -15.92 -14.50
C GLN A 50 -8.11 -14.98 -15.26
N ALA A 51 -9.29 -14.70 -14.70
CA ALA A 51 -10.25 -13.77 -15.29
C ALA A 51 -9.69 -12.34 -15.37
N ARG A 52 -9.01 -11.86 -14.32
CA ARG A 52 -8.32 -10.55 -14.31
C ARG A 52 -7.19 -10.52 -15.34
N THR A 53 -6.38 -11.58 -15.41
CA THR A 53 -5.31 -11.69 -16.41
C THR A 53 -5.85 -11.63 -17.83
N LEU A 54 -6.99 -12.27 -18.09
CA LEU A 54 -7.66 -12.20 -19.38
C LEU A 54 -8.25 -10.80 -19.64
N LEU A 55 -8.89 -10.20 -18.64
CA LEU A 55 -9.46 -8.86 -18.70
C LEU A 55 -8.40 -7.83 -19.12
N TYR A 56 -7.23 -7.88 -18.49
CA TYR A 56 -6.13 -6.94 -18.71
C TYR A 56 -5.14 -7.36 -19.80
N LYS A 57 -5.42 -8.43 -20.55
CA LYS A 57 -4.46 -9.05 -21.47
C LYS A 57 -3.73 -8.06 -22.38
N GLU A 58 -4.46 -7.14 -23.02
CA GLU A 58 -3.87 -6.15 -23.93
C GLU A 58 -2.92 -5.18 -23.21
N ALA A 59 -3.35 -4.60 -22.07
CA ALA A 59 -2.49 -3.73 -21.25
C ALA A 59 -1.24 -4.46 -20.71
N LEU A 60 -1.39 -5.74 -20.35
CA LEU A 60 -0.26 -6.55 -19.88
C LEU A 60 0.74 -6.86 -21.01
N GLU A 61 0.26 -7.14 -22.23
CA GLU A 61 1.13 -7.31 -23.39
C GLU A 61 1.83 -6.00 -23.80
N GLU A 62 1.16 -4.85 -23.63
CA GLU A 62 1.81 -3.54 -23.76
C GLU A 62 2.96 -3.40 -22.76
N LEU A 63 2.72 -3.69 -21.48
CA LEU A 63 3.75 -3.61 -20.43
C LEU A 63 4.91 -4.57 -20.66
N ARG A 64 4.67 -5.76 -21.21
CA ARG A 64 5.74 -6.69 -21.59
C ARG A 64 6.64 -6.14 -22.69
N LYS A 65 6.07 -5.41 -23.65
CA LYS A 65 6.81 -4.78 -24.76
C LYS A 65 7.47 -3.46 -24.36
N ASN A 66 6.78 -2.69 -23.53
CA ASN A 66 7.20 -1.40 -23.01
C ASN A 66 6.89 -1.33 -21.51
N PRO A 67 7.82 -1.77 -20.64
CA PRO A 67 7.63 -1.74 -19.18
C PRO A 67 7.36 -0.33 -18.63
N LYS A 68 7.71 0.71 -19.39
CA LYS A 68 7.51 2.12 -19.04
C LYS A 68 6.16 2.68 -19.49
N ALA A 69 5.26 1.88 -20.06
CA ALA A 69 3.98 2.37 -20.57
C ALA A 69 3.10 3.00 -19.48
N ALA A 70 3.28 2.58 -18.21
CA ALA A 70 2.61 3.16 -17.06
C ALA A 70 3.43 4.27 -16.36
N ASP A 71 4.67 4.54 -16.78
CA ASP A 71 5.55 5.45 -16.07
C ASP A 71 5.05 6.89 -16.14
N VAL A 72 5.24 7.59 -15.03
CA VAL A 72 4.99 9.03 -14.93
C VAL A 72 6.32 9.77 -15.09
N PRO A 73 6.41 10.79 -15.96
CA PRO A 73 7.63 11.56 -16.12
C PRO A 73 7.97 12.34 -14.86
N GLU A 74 9.25 12.67 -14.66
CA GLU A 74 9.67 13.55 -13.56
C GLU A 74 9.25 15.00 -13.83
N CYS A 75 8.99 15.75 -12.75
CA CYS A 75 8.63 17.16 -12.89
C CYS A 75 9.82 17.98 -13.43
N PRO A 76 9.58 18.98 -14.30
CA PRO A 76 10.63 19.84 -14.82
C PRO A 76 11.29 20.67 -13.71
N ALA A 77 12.50 21.18 -13.98
CA ALA A 77 13.21 22.09 -13.08
C ALA A 77 12.35 23.35 -12.83
N GLY A 78 11.74 23.43 -11.64
CA GLY A 78 10.70 24.42 -11.32
C GLY A 78 9.51 23.83 -10.54
N GLY A 79 9.39 22.49 -10.49
CA GLY A 79 8.40 21.77 -9.68
C GLY A 79 7.18 21.30 -10.47
N ALA A 80 6.25 20.66 -9.77
CA ALA A 80 4.97 20.27 -10.34
C ALA A 80 4.13 21.51 -10.64
N SER A 81 3.69 21.69 -11.89
CA SER A 81 2.73 22.72 -12.27
C SER A 81 1.32 22.14 -12.27
N VAL A 82 0.33 22.96 -11.92
CA VAL A 82 -1.08 22.55 -11.87
C VAL A 82 -1.51 22.01 -13.24
N GLY A 83 -2.01 20.77 -13.28
CA GLY A 83 -2.47 20.11 -14.50
C GLY A 83 -1.42 19.32 -15.29
N VAL A 84 -0.14 19.32 -14.87
CA VAL A 84 0.91 18.48 -15.49
C VAL A 84 1.15 17.24 -14.64
N LEU A 85 0.93 16.06 -15.25
CA LEU A 85 1.17 14.79 -14.60
C LEU A 85 2.68 14.50 -14.52
N CYS A 86 3.26 14.68 -13.34
CA CYS A 86 4.68 14.40 -13.11
C CYS A 86 4.95 13.95 -11.68
N LEU A 87 6.08 13.26 -11.46
CA LEU A 87 6.55 12.87 -10.13
C LEU A 87 7.43 13.95 -9.53
N ALA A 88 7.10 14.43 -8.33
CA ALA A 88 8.00 15.29 -7.57
C ALA A 88 9.30 14.52 -7.26
N GLY A 89 10.45 15.18 -7.50
CA GLY A 89 11.74 14.61 -7.16
C GLY A 89 11.93 14.52 -5.64
N ALA A 90 12.73 13.55 -5.19
CA ALA A 90 13.15 13.48 -3.81
C ALA A 90 13.90 14.77 -3.43
N LYS A 91 13.39 15.51 -2.45
CA LYS A 91 14.18 16.55 -1.79
C LYS A 91 15.35 15.82 -1.13
N VAL A 92 16.54 15.92 -1.72
CA VAL A 92 17.76 15.36 -1.14
C VAL A 92 17.93 16.03 0.22
N ALA A 93 17.57 15.33 1.30
CA ALA A 93 17.93 15.75 2.64
C ALA A 93 19.46 15.70 2.69
N SER A 94 20.09 16.87 2.70
CA SER A 94 21.53 17.00 2.87
C SER A 94 21.91 16.19 4.12
N PRO A 95 22.85 15.24 4.03
CA PRO A 95 23.26 14.50 5.20
C PRO A 95 23.83 15.51 6.19
N ALA A 96 23.18 15.64 7.34
CA ALA A 96 23.77 16.34 8.48
C ALA A 96 25.11 15.63 8.74
N THR A 97 26.20 16.36 8.47
CA THR A 97 27.56 15.89 8.67
C THR A 97 27.74 15.61 10.16
N LEU A 98 27.69 14.34 10.54
CA LEU A 98 28.14 13.91 11.86
C LEU A 98 29.66 14.10 11.90
N PRO A 99 30.21 14.78 12.92
CA PRO A 99 31.66 14.91 13.06
C PRO A 99 32.27 13.51 13.22
N SER A 100 33.10 13.13 12.26
CA SER A 100 33.90 11.92 12.29
C SER A 100 35.11 12.16 13.19
N ASP A 101 34.98 11.84 14.47
CA ASP A 101 36.14 11.61 15.34
C ASP A 101 35.77 10.57 16.41
N MET A 102 36.12 9.30 16.13
CA MET A 102 36.42 8.32 17.16
C MET A 102 37.64 7.50 16.70
N PRO A 103 38.71 7.42 17.52
CA PRO A 103 39.89 6.63 17.21
C PRO A 103 39.68 5.13 17.46
N ALA A 104 40.55 4.36 16.82
CA ALA A 104 40.55 2.91 16.71
C ALA A 104 40.57 2.15 18.05
N LYS A 105 39.88 1.00 18.06
CA LYS A 105 39.93 -0.07 19.07
C LYS A 105 41.34 -0.65 19.20
N GLN A 106 41.89 -0.69 20.42
CA GLN A 106 42.89 -1.67 20.83
C GLN A 106 42.21 -2.74 21.71
N GLU A 107 42.59 -4.00 21.48
CA GLU A 107 42.18 -5.19 22.23
C GLU A 107 42.70 -5.20 23.68
N PRO A 108 42.06 -5.97 24.60
CA PRO A 108 42.36 -5.90 26.02
C PRO A 108 43.45 -6.89 26.46
N THR A 109 44.30 -6.45 27.39
CA THR A 109 45.08 -7.32 28.29
C THR A 109 44.75 -6.98 29.75
N PRO A 110 44.74 -7.99 30.66
CA PRO A 110 44.25 -7.84 32.02
C PRO A 110 45.36 -7.37 32.99
N ILE A 111 44.99 -6.96 34.21
CA ILE A 111 45.66 -7.24 35.52
C ILE A 111 45.31 -6.16 36.60
N VAL A 112 44.65 -6.63 37.67
CA VAL A 112 44.87 -6.42 39.13
C VAL A 112 44.71 -5.03 39.80
N SER A 113 43.75 -5.01 40.73
CA SER A 113 43.69 -4.52 42.13
C SER A 113 44.42 -3.24 42.64
N ASP A 114 43.60 -2.50 43.39
CA ASP A 114 43.85 -1.76 44.64
C ASP A 114 44.11 -0.23 44.69
N THR A 115 43.44 0.33 45.72
CA THR A 115 43.68 1.57 46.50
C THR A 115 43.08 2.95 46.09
N LYS A 116 41.96 3.28 46.75
CA LYS A 116 41.74 4.42 47.69
C LYS A 116 42.01 5.89 47.25
N THR A 117 40.91 6.60 46.87
CA THR A 117 40.42 7.99 47.25
C THR A 117 41.39 9.21 47.10
N PRO A 118 40.97 10.46 46.75
CA PRO A 118 39.63 11.05 46.88
C PRO A 118 39.08 11.90 45.70
N VAL A 119 37.78 12.17 45.85
CA VAL A 119 36.84 13.04 45.14
C VAL A 119 37.42 14.41 44.74
N VAL A 120 37.34 14.71 43.44
CA VAL A 120 37.17 16.08 42.91
C VAL A 120 36.14 15.98 41.79
N GLU A 121 35.00 16.61 42.00
CA GLU A 121 33.84 16.64 41.12
C GLU A 121 33.99 17.80 40.11
N PRO A 122 34.00 17.55 38.79
CA PRO A 122 33.72 18.60 37.83
C PRO A 122 32.23 18.54 37.50
N GLU A 123 31.50 19.58 37.90
CA GLU A 123 30.11 19.84 37.52
C GLU A 123 29.98 19.81 35.98
N THR A 124 29.56 18.66 35.45
CA THR A 124 29.25 18.52 34.04
C THR A 124 27.79 18.92 33.87
N LYS A 125 27.55 20.07 33.24
CA LYS A 125 26.22 20.50 32.79
C LYS A 125 25.60 19.39 31.93
N ILE A 126 24.70 18.61 32.51
CA ILE A 126 23.91 17.63 31.79
C ILE A 126 22.97 18.40 30.88
N SER A 127 23.32 18.48 29.60
CA SER A 127 22.38 18.89 28.57
C SER A 127 21.18 17.94 28.63
N LYS A 128 20.01 18.50 28.92
CA LYS A 128 18.72 17.81 28.92
C LYS A 128 18.64 16.93 27.66
N ALA A 129 18.66 15.61 27.83
CA ALA A 129 18.38 14.68 26.75
C ALA A 129 16.96 14.99 26.24
N GLU A 130 16.87 15.51 25.01
CA GLU A 130 15.60 15.78 24.38
C GLU A 130 14.87 14.45 24.20
N LYS A 131 13.71 14.29 24.85
CA LYS A 131 12.87 13.09 24.67
C LYS A 131 12.63 12.90 23.17
N PRO A 132 12.65 11.65 22.64
CA PRO A 132 12.32 11.40 21.25
C PRO A 132 10.98 12.05 20.93
N SER A 133 10.95 13.07 20.07
CA SER A 133 9.72 13.80 19.80
C SER A 133 8.80 12.89 18.99
N ILE A 134 7.68 12.48 19.60
CA ILE A 134 6.53 11.98 18.87
C ILE A 134 6.16 13.03 17.82
N ALA A 135 5.83 12.59 16.60
CA ALA A 135 5.57 13.47 15.46
C ALA A 135 4.60 14.61 15.84
N ARG A 136 4.96 15.83 15.45
CA ARG A 136 4.22 17.05 15.85
C ARG A 136 2.89 17.17 15.11
N ARG A 137 2.86 16.79 13.84
CA ARG A 137 1.66 16.72 12.99
C ARG A 137 1.58 15.36 12.31
N ARG A 138 0.35 14.88 12.14
CA ARG A 138 0.02 13.55 11.61
C ARG A 138 -0.92 13.74 10.43
N LEU A 139 -0.50 13.40 9.23
CA LEU A 139 -1.29 13.50 8.00
C LEU A 139 -1.75 12.12 7.57
N ALA A 140 -3.01 11.98 7.16
CA ALA A 140 -3.48 10.77 6.48
C ALA A 140 -4.12 11.11 5.15
N VAL A 141 -3.68 10.47 4.07
CA VAL A 141 -4.32 10.58 2.76
C VAL A 141 -4.81 9.20 2.34
N LEU A 142 -6.12 9.10 2.13
CA LEU A 142 -6.81 7.83 1.91
C LEU A 142 -7.51 7.84 0.55
N PHE A 143 -7.23 6.83 -0.26
CA PHE A 143 -7.77 6.65 -1.61
C PHE A 143 -8.71 5.44 -1.62
N GLY A 144 -9.99 5.68 -1.90
CA GLY A 144 -11.00 4.62 -2.04
C GLY A 144 -11.57 4.61 -3.45
N ILE A 145 -11.32 3.54 -4.21
CA ILE A 145 -11.74 3.41 -5.60
C ILE A 145 -12.75 2.27 -5.73
N ASN A 146 -14.02 2.60 -5.96
CA ASN A 146 -15.15 1.67 -6.05
C ASN A 146 -15.77 1.64 -7.46
N GLY A 147 -16.06 2.82 -8.02
CA GLY A 147 -16.98 3.01 -9.14
C GLY A 147 -16.37 2.79 -10.52
N TYR A 148 -15.63 1.69 -10.69
CA TYR A 148 -15.03 1.33 -11.96
C TYR A 148 -16.07 1.18 -13.06
N LYS A 149 -15.72 1.59 -14.28
CA LYS A 149 -16.60 1.40 -15.44
C LYS A 149 -16.31 0.07 -16.12
N ASP A 150 -17.34 -0.51 -16.73
CA ASP A 150 -17.19 -1.68 -17.58
C ASP A 150 -16.05 -1.48 -18.60
N PRO A 151 -15.21 -2.51 -18.81
CA PRO A 151 -15.35 -3.89 -18.32
C PRO A 151 -14.66 -4.17 -16.96
N ILE A 152 -14.14 -3.16 -16.25
CA ILE A 152 -13.51 -3.36 -14.95
C ILE A 152 -14.61 -3.47 -13.89
N PRO A 153 -14.68 -4.57 -13.11
CA PRO A 153 -15.73 -4.73 -12.09
C PRO A 153 -15.64 -3.66 -11.00
N GLU A 154 -16.79 -3.14 -10.58
CA GLU A 154 -16.89 -2.27 -9.40
C GLU A 154 -16.52 -3.02 -8.11
N LEU A 155 -16.11 -2.26 -7.09
CA LEU A 155 -15.87 -2.76 -5.73
C LEU A 155 -16.87 -2.14 -4.75
N GLU A 156 -17.24 -2.89 -3.71
CA GLU A 156 -18.28 -2.47 -2.77
C GLU A 156 -17.72 -1.70 -1.56
N THR A 157 -16.60 -2.13 -0.99
CA THR A 157 -16.09 -1.64 0.31
C THR A 157 -15.12 -0.46 0.30
N PRO A 158 -14.29 -0.18 -0.73
CA PRO A 158 -13.15 0.75 -0.55
C PRO A 158 -13.50 2.16 -0.07
N ILE A 159 -14.65 2.73 -0.47
CA ILE A 159 -15.14 4.02 0.06
C ILE A 159 -15.47 3.93 1.55
N ALA A 160 -16.19 2.89 1.98
CA ALA A 160 -16.50 2.70 3.39
C ALA A 160 -15.21 2.45 4.21
N ASP A 161 -14.27 1.68 3.66
CA ASP A 161 -12.97 1.40 4.27
C ASP A 161 -12.19 2.69 4.57
N VAL A 162 -12.08 3.59 3.59
CA VAL A 162 -11.37 4.86 3.81
C VAL A 162 -12.08 5.80 4.78
N GLU A 163 -13.41 5.78 4.81
CA GLU A 163 -14.18 6.58 5.78
C GLU A 163 -13.97 6.07 7.21
N GLY A 164 -14.13 4.76 7.45
CA GLY A 164 -13.97 4.17 8.78
C GLY A 164 -12.54 4.28 9.32
N ILE A 165 -11.54 4.14 8.46
CA ILE A 165 -10.13 4.34 8.83
C ILE A 165 -9.86 5.82 9.11
N ALA A 166 -10.34 6.74 8.28
CA ALA A 166 -10.17 8.16 8.50
C ALA A 166 -10.78 8.61 9.83
N ASP A 167 -12.00 8.17 10.14
CA ASP A 167 -12.67 8.50 11.40
C ASP A 167 -11.91 7.95 12.61
N THR A 168 -11.41 6.72 12.51
CA THR A 168 -10.58 6.12 13.56
C THR A 168 -9.26 6.88 13.76
N LEU A 169 -8.53 7.19 12.67
CA LEU A 169 -7.27 7.93 12.74
C LEU A 169 -7.46 9.35 13.29
N LYS A 170 -8.54 10.03 12.89
CA LYS A 170 -8.87 11.37 13.39
C LYS A 170 -9.23 11.35 14.87
N SER A 171 -10.18 10.51 15.27
CA SER A 171 -10.72 10.49 16.64
C SER A 171 -9.74 9.94 17.67
N ARG A 172 -8.95 8.92 17.32
CA ARG A 172 -8.08 8.21 18.27
C ARG A 172 -6.62 8.62 18.22
N TYR A 173 -6.18 9.18 17.11
CA TYR A 173 -4.77 9.46 16.88
C TYR A 173 -4.49 10.89 16.43
N GLY A 174 -5.51 11.75 16.28
CA GLY A 174 -5.34 13.16 15.94
C GLY A 174 -4.74 13.39 14.55
N TYR A 175 -5.02 12.51 13.58
CA TYR A 175 -4.59 12.73 12.20
C TYR A 175 -5.47 13.78 11.51
N GLU A 176 -4.84 14.60 10.69
CA GLU A 176 -5.49 15.40 9.65
C GLU A 176 -5.77 14.49 8.46
N THR A 177 -7.03 14.09 8.28
CA THR A 177 -7.43 13.11 7.26
C THR A 177 -7.94 13.76 5.99
N ARG A 178 -7.54 13.22 4.84
CA ARG A 178 -7.98 13.62 3.50
C ARG A 178 -8.44 12.38 2.73
N ILE A 179 -9.68 12.37 2.30
CA ILE A 179 -10.25 11.24 1.55
C ILE A 179 -10.42 11.64 0.09
N LEU A 180 -9.90 10.81 -0.81
CA LEU A 180 -10.08 10.92 -2.25
C LEU A 180 -10.84 9.69 -2.76
N LYS A 181 -12.03 9.91 -3.31
CA LYS A 181 -12.92 8.84 -3.78
C LYS A 181 -12.90 8.78 -5.30
N ASN A 182 -12.76 7.58 -5.86
CA ASN A 182 -12.86 7.34 -7.30
C ASN A 182 -12.00 8.32 -8.13
N VAL A 183 -10.77 8.56 -7.70
CA VAL A 183 -9.84 9.45 -8.40
C VAL A 183 -9.05 8.68 -9.48
N GLY A 184 -8.75 9.39 -10.57
CA GLY A 184 -7.89 8.88 -11.64
C GLY A 184 -6.41 8.98 -11.30
N LYS A 185 -5.57 8.47 -12.20
CA LYS A 185 -4.11 8.50 -12.06
C LYS A 185 -3.57 9.89 -11.68
N ALA A 186 -4.04 10.92 -12.39
CA ALA A 186 -3.61 12.30 -12.14
C ALA A 186 -3.94 12.80 -10.73
N GLY A 187 -5.16 12.53 -10.24
CA GLY A 187 -5.58 12.95 -8.90
C GLY A 187 -4.80 12.26 -7.78
N ILE A 188 -4.43 10.99 -7.96
CA ILE A 188 -3.57 10.27 -7.01
C ILE A 188 -2.18 10.91 -6.94
N ILE A 189 -1.56 11.15 -8.11
CA ILE A 189 -0.21 11.72 -8.18
C ILE A 189 -0.19 13.16 -7.66
N GLU A 190 -1.20 13.97 -7.97
CA GLU A 190 -1.34 15.32 -7.46
C GLU A 190 -1.46 15.34 -5.92
N ALA A 191 -2.29 14.47 -5.35
CA ALA A 191 -2.44 14.37 -3.91
C ALA A 191 -1.13 13.95 -3.22
N LEU A 192 -0.39 12.99 -3.79
CA LEU A 192 0.90 12.56 -3.25
C LEU A 192 1.99 13.64 -3.39
N ASN A 193 2.01 14.37 -4.51
CA ASN A 193 2.89 15.52 -4.69
C ASN A 193 2.56 16.65 -3.70
N ALA A 194 1.29 16.88 -3.39
CA ALA A 194 0.88 17.88 -2.39
C ALA A 194 1.38 17.50 -0.99
N VAL A 195 1.29 16.22 -0.60
CA VAL A 195 1.88 15.72 0.64
C VAL A 195 3.40 15.89 0.64
N ALA A 196 4.08 15.57 -0.45
CA ALA A 196 5.54 15.75 -0.57
C ALA A 196 5.96 17.24 -0.48
N ALA A 197 5.10 18.15 -0.93
CA ALA A 197 5.35 19.59 -0.84
C ALA A 197 5.21 20.11 0.60
N GLU A 198 4.20 19.65 1.34
CA GLU A 198 3.84 20.19 2.66
C GLU A 198 4.49 19.47 3.85
N ALA A 199 4.84 18.18 3.71
CA ALA A 199 5.29 17.36 4.82
C ALA A 199 6.74 17.70 5.21
N THR A 200 7.00 17.86 6.50
CA THR A 200 8.35 18.09 7.04
C THR A 200 8.90 16.84 7.72
N PRO A 201 10.21 16.76 7.99
CA PRO A 201 10.79 15.62 8.72
C PRO A 201 10.22 15.37 10.12
N GLU A 202 9.51 16.32 10.72
CA GLU A 202 8.86 16.21 12.03
C GLU A 202 7.44 15.61 11.97
N ASP A 203 6.92 15.38 10.77
CA ASP A 203 5.58 14.83 10.54
C ASP A 203 5.58 13.29 10.49
N SER A 204 4.41 12.71 10.78
CA SER A 204 4.05 11.35 10.40
C SER A 204 3.02 11.38 9.27
N VAL A 205 3.20 10.53 8.27
CA VAL A 205 2.29 10.41 7.12
C VAL A 205 1.81 8.95 7.03
N LEU A 206 0.50 8.78 6.98
CA LEU A 206 -0.15 7.52 6.61
C LEU A 206 -0.82 7.68 5.26
N LEU A 207 -0.47 6.81 4.33
CA LEU A 207 -1.19 6.69 3.06
C LEU A 207 -2.01 5.41 3.12
N PHE A 208 -3.27 5.49 2.71
CA PHE A 208 -4.12 4.31 2.58
C PHE A 208 -4.66 4.21 1.15
N TYR A 209 -4.59 3.04 0.53
CA TYR A 209 -5.20 2.77 -0.76
C TYR A 209 -6.07 1.52 -0.68
N ALA A 210 -7.32 1.62 -1.12
CA ALA A 210 -8.18 0.48 -1.38
C ALA A 210 -8.80 0.61 -2.78
N GLY A 211 -8.70 -0.45 -3.56
CA GLY A 211 -9.09 -0.48 -4.96
C GLY A 211 -8.45 -1.63 -5.72
N HIS A 212 -8.76 -1.73 -7.02
CA HIS A 212 -8.18 -2.74 -7.88
C HIS A 212 -6.66 -2.63 -7.96
N GLY A 213 -6.07 -3.79 -8.21
CA GLY A 213 -4.65 -3.96 -8.31
C GLY A 213 -4.24 -5.10 -9.23
N TYR A 214 -3.05 -5.01 -9.80
CA TYR A 214 -2.51 -6.10 -10.62
C TYR A 214 -1.04 -6.37 -10.30
N LEU A 215 -0.68 -7.64 -10.09
CA LEU A 215 0.70 -8.09 -9.95
C LEU A 215 1.09 -8.91 -11.19
N MET A 216 2.07 -8.42 -11.93
CA MET A 216 2.71 -9.19 -12.99
C MET A 216 3.72 -10.15 -12.36
N GLU A 217 3.36 -11.43 -12.23
CA GLU A 217 4.19 -12.44 -11.54
C GLU A 217 5.55 -12.67 -12.22
N ASP A 218 5.60 -12.58 -13.55
CA ASP A 218 6.80 -12.76 -14.37
C ASP A 218 7.89 -11.71 -14.09
N THR A 219 7.47 -10.49 -13.78
CA THR A 219 8.36 -9.35 -13.49
C THR A 219 8.35 -8.94 -12.01
N ASN A 220 7.46 -9.54 -11.22
CA ASN A 220 7.12 -9.14 -9.85
C ASN A 220 6.74 -7.64 -9.73
N MET A 221 6.29 -7.01 -10.82
CA MET A 221 5.88 -5.61 -10.85
C MET A 221 4.40 -5.46 -10.49
N GLY A 222 4.12 -4.59 -9.51
CA GLY A 222 2.76 -4.29 -9.06
C GLY A 222 2.24 -2.98 -9.62
N TYR A 223 0.93 -2.90 -9.87
CA TYR A 223 0.26 -1.72 -10.40
C TYR A 223 -1.04 -1.40 -9.67
N TRP A 224 -1.22 -0.14 -9.31
CA TRP A 224 -2.50 0.41 -8.88
C TRP A 224 -3.37 0.64 -10.11
N ILE A 225 -4.67 0.38 -9.98
CA ILE A 225 -5.67 0.56 -11.03
C ILE A 225 -6.62 1.70 -10.61
N PRO A 226 -6.38 2.95 -11.04
CA PRO A 226 -7.25 4.09 -10.74
C PRO A 226 -8.58 4.03 -11.50
N ILE A 227 -9.50 4.95 -11.20
CA ILE A 227 -10.85 4.96 -11.78
C ILE A 227 -10.86 5.09 -13.32
N ASP A 228 -9.84 5.73 -13.88
CA ASP A 228 -9.68 6.05 -15.31
C ASP A 228 -8.75 5.05 -16.02
N ALA A 229 -8.42 3.94 -15.36
CA ALA A 229 -7.64 2.88 -15.96
C ALA A 229 -8.36 2.24 -17.16
N SER A 230 -7.57 1.80 -18.13
CA SER A 230 -8.04 1.03 -19.28
C SER A 230 -7.59 -0.41 -19.16
N VAL A 231 -8.39 -1.32 -19.70
CA VAL A 231 -7.99 -2.73 -19.87
C VAL A 231 -7.13 -2.96 -21.12
N LYS A 232 -7.12 -1.99 -22.04
CA LYS A 232 -6.43 -2.05 -23.33
C LYS A 232 -5.03 -1.46 -23.29
N THR A 233 -4.79 -0.53 -22.36
CA THR A 233 -3.50 0.14 -22.19
C THR A 233 -3.22 0.39 -20.72
N ALA A 234 -1.94 0.31 -20.35
CA ALA A 234 -1.45 0.56 -19.00
C ALA A 234 -1.15 2.05 -18.71
N ALA A 235 -1.36 2.97 -19.68
CA ALA A 235 -1.07 4.39 -19.51
C ALA A 235 -1.75 5.02 -18.28
N GLY A 236 -2.95 4.56 -17.92
CA GLY A 236 -3.71 5.00 -16.75
C GLY A 236 -3.34 4.28 -15.44
N TRP A 237 -2.43 3.32 -15.45
CA TRP A 237 -2.04 2.57 -14.26
C TRP A 237 -0.87 3.26 -13.53
N ILE A 238 -0.63 2.91 -12.27
CA ILE A 238 0.51 3.45 -11.49
C ILE A 238 1.39 2.30 -11.02
N SER A 239 2.65 2.27 -11.45
CA SER A 239 3.60 1.21 -11.08
C SER A 239 4.07 1.37 -9.63
N ASN A 240 4.41 0.26 -8.97
CA ASN A 240 5.02 0.28 -7.64
C ASN A 240 6.38 1.00 -7.63
N THR A 241 7.08 1.06 -8.76
CA THR A 241 8.26 1.91 -8.93
C THR A 241 7.91 3.39 -8.77
N ASP A 242 6.86 3.87 -9.44
CA ASP A 242 6.44 5.27 -9.32
C ASP A 242 5.85 5.58 -7.94
N ILE A 243 5.14 4.63 -7.33
CA ILE A 243 4.73 4.74 -5.92
C ILE A 243 5.95 4.89 -5.02
N SER A 244 6.99 4.06 -5.19
CA SER A 244 8.22 4.19 -4.41
C SER A 244 8.90 5.55 -4.60
N LYS A 245 8.96 6.09 -5.83
CA LYS A 245 9.46 7.44 -6.09
C LYS A 245 8.63 8.51 -5.36
N LEU A 246 7.30 8.41 -5.39
CA LEU A 246 6.39 9.32 -4.69
C LEU A 246 6.58 9.25 -3.17
N LEU A 247 6.74 8.05 -2.61
CA LEU A 247 7.05 7.86 -1.19
C LEU A 247 8.43 8.45 -0.83
N SER A 248 9.42 8.33 -1.72
CA SER A 248 10.75 8.92 -1.55
C SER A 248 10.70 10.46 -1.51
N ALA A 249 9.78 11.07 -2.26
CA ALA A 249 9.59 12.52 -2.29
C ALA A 249 9.01 13.10 -0.99
N ILE A 250 8.32 12.29 -0.19
CA ILE A 250 7.77 12.71 1.10
C ILE A 250 8.89 12.73 2.15
N SER A 251 9.21 13.92 2.66
CA SER A 251 10.27 14.16 3.65
C SER A 251 9.92 13.72 5.08
N ALA A 252 8.67 13.34 5.35
CA ALA A 252 8.24 12.84 6.65
C ALA A 252 9.15 11.71 7.13
N ARG A 253 9.58 11.79 8.38
CA ARG A 253 10.46 10.77 8.96
C ARG A 253 9.70 9.47 9.23
N GLN A 254 8.40 9.55 9.48
CA GLN A 254 7.54 8.39 9.68
C GLN A 254 6.54 8.35 8.53
N LEU A 255 6.68 7.38 7.63
CA LEU A 255 5.79 7.17 6.48
C LEU A 255 5.38 5.70 6.41
N ILE A 256 4.08 5.45 6.37
CA ILE A 256 3.54 4.11 6.12
C ILE A 256 2.51 4.17 4.99
N LEU A 257 2.65 3.28 4.02
CA LEU A 257 1.64 2.95 3.02
C LEU A 257 0.89 1.70 3.47
N VAL A 258 -0.38 1.84 3.79
CA VAL A 258 -1.29 0.72 4.03
C VAL A 258 -2.11 0.52 2.76
N SER A 259 -2.19 -0.71 2.26
CA SER A 259 -2.83 -0.98 0.97
C SER A 259 -3.70 -2.21 1.03
N ASP A 260 -4.99 -2.02 0.80
CA ASP A 260 -5.95 -3.09 0.60
C ASP A 260 -6.13 -3.36 -0.90
N SER A 261 -5.09 -3.95 -1.48
CA SER A 261 -5.04 -4.31 -2.89
C SER A 261 -3.99 -5.39 -3.13
N CYS A 262 -4.20 -6.15 -4.20
CA CYS A 262 -3.41 -7.34 -4.51
C CYS A 262 -1.93 -7.07 -4.87
N PHE A 263 -1.58 -5.86 -5.34
CA PHE A 263 -0.23 -5.55 -5.85
C PHE A 263 0.78 -5.14 -4.78
N SER A 264 0.32 -4.70 -3.61
CA SER A 264 1.16 -4.02 -2.61
C SER A 264 2.17 -4.95 -1.95
N GLY A 265 1.98 -6.26 -2.10
CA GLY A 265 2.93 -7.28 -1.68
C GLY A 265 4.34 -7.08 -2.25
N SER A 266 4.52 -6.60 -3.49
CA SER A 266 5.88 -6.42 -4.02
C SER A 266 6.67 -5.30 -3.33
N LEU A 267 6.00 -4.25 -2.82
CA LEU A 267 6.65 -3.23 -1.97
C LEU A 267 7.06 -3.80 -0.60
N THR A 268 6.24 -4.66 0.00
CA THR A 268 6.55 -5.29 1.29
C THR A 268 7.67 -6.35 1.20
N LYS A 269 7.96 -6.85 -0.01
CA LYS A 269 8.96 -7.88 -0.27
C LYS A 269 10.39 -7.33 -0.42
N GLU A 270 10.60 -6.02 -0.56
CA GLU A 270 11.95 -5.43 -0.63
C GLU A 270 12.77 -5.76 0.63
N LYS A 271 12.16 -5.63 1.80
CA LYS A 271 12.70 -6.11 3.07
C LYS A 271 11.59 -6.42 4.06
N LYS A 272 11.39 -7.71 4.36
CA LYS A 272 10.49 -8.14 5.44
C LYS A 272 11.01 -7.62 6.78
N MET A 273 10.12 -7.07 7.57
CA MET A 273 10.44 -6.62 8.93
C MET A 273 10.16 -7.74 9.93
N THR A 274 11.09 -7.96 10.85
CA THR A 274 10.98 -8.97 11.91
C THR A 274 10.90 -8.28 13.27
N GLY A 275 9.94 -7.38 13.44
CA GLY A 275 9.66 -6.66 14.70
C GLY A 275 10.81 -5.84 15.27
N VAL A 276 10.64 -4.53 15.35
CA VAL A 276 11.57 -3.66 16.11
C VAL A 276 10.98 -3.43 17.50
N ALA A 277 11.76 -3.69 18.55
CA ALA A 277 11.33 -3.38 19.91
C ALA A 277 11.16 -1.85 20.08
N PRO A 278 10.00 -1.35 20.57
CA PRO A 278 9.70 0.08 20.67
C PRO A 278 10.72 0.88 21.52
N ASN A 279 11.47 0.20 22.40
CA ASN A 279 12.45 0.81 23.29
C ASN A 279 13.87 0.95 22.71
N SER A 280 14.07 0.64 21.43
CA SER A 280 15.33 1.00 20.77
C SER A 280 15.31 2.51 20.52
N GLY A 281 15.79 3.30 21.49
CA GLY A 281 15.60 4.75 21.67
C GLY A 281 15.89 5.69 20.47
N ASN A 282 16.26 5.14 19.32
CA ASN A 282 16.51 5.82 18.05
C ASN A 282 15.45 5.55 16.96
N VAL A 283 14.39 4.75 17.21
CA VAL A 283 13.35 4.44 16.19
C VAL A 283 12.73 5.73 15.61
N LEU A 284 12.35 6.68 16.47
CA LEU A 284 11.78 7.97 16.06
C LEU A 284 12.80 8.95 15.46
N GLN A 285 14.09 8.63 15.53
CA GLN A 285 15.17 9.42 14.92
C GLN A 285 15.56 8.89 13.53
N ARG A 286 15.06 7.72 13.14
CA ARG A 286 15.34 7.13 11.83
C ARG A 286 14.18 7.35 10.88
N ARG A 287 14.51 7.65 9.62
CA ARG A 287 13.51 7.69 8.56
C ARG A 287 12.95 6.28 8.34
N SER A 288 11.64 6.15 8.41
CA SER A 288 10.90 4.91 8.25
C SER A 288 9.95 5.08 7.09
N VAL A 289 10.15 4.30 6.03
CA VAL A 289 9.18 4.11 4.96
C VAL A 289 8.74 2.65 4.94
N LEU A 290 7.49 2.40 5.28
CA LEU A 290 6.94 1.05 5.45
C LEU A 290 5.75 0.83 4.55
N ALA A 291 5.52 -0.44 4.20
CA ALA A 291 4.35 -0.91 3.48
C ALA A 291 3.64 -1.97 4.32
N PHE A 292 2.32 -1.89 4.40
CA PHE A 292 1.44 -2.85 5.04
C PHE A 292 0.31 -3.23 4.06
N SER A 293 0.37 -4.43 3.49
CA SER A 293 -0.60 -4.90 2.52
C SER A 293 -1.60 -5.89 3.11
N SER A 294 -2.79 -5.95 2.52
CA SER A 294 -3.78 -6.98 2.83
C SER A 294 -3.34 -8.37 2.35
N GLY A 295 -2.53 -8.43 1.29
CA GLY A 295 -1.76 -9.59 0.86
C GLY A 295 -2.60 -10.75 0.31
N GLY A 296 -2.60 -10.90 -1.02
CA GLY A 296 -3.38 -11.92 -1.73
C GLY A 296 -4.41 -11.31 -2.68
N GLU A 297 -5.11 -12.17 -3.41
CA GLU A 297 -6.19 -11.81 -4.33
C GLU A 297 -7.50 -11.54 -3.56
N GLU A 298 -8.39 -10.69 -4.11
CA GLU A 298 -9.63 -10.21 -3.46
C GLU A 298 -10.50 -11.35 -2.90
N PRO A 299 -11.09 -11.21 -1.69
CA PRO A 299 -11.88 -12.27 -1.06
C PRO A 299 -13.14 -12.58 -1.86
N VAL A 300 -13.52 -13.87 -1.88
CA VAL A 300 -14.65 -14.45 -2.63
C VAL A 300 -16.02 -13.84 -2.28
N SER A 301 -16.12 -13.31 -1.06
CA SER A 301 -17.28 -12.59 -0.57
C SER A 301 -16.94 -11.11 -0.57
N ASP A 302 -17.36 -10.39 -1.59
CA ASP A 302 -17.25 -8.93 -1.68
C ASP A 302 -18.01 -8.23 -0.51
N GLY A 303 -18.84 -8.99 0.23
CA GLY A 303 -19.62 -8.53 1.38
C GLY A 303 -18.85 -8.26 2.68
N GLY A 304 -17.52 -8.46 2.72
CA GLY A 304 -16.68 -7.98 3.80
C GLY A 304 -17.16 -8.35 5.22
N LYS A 305 -16.94 -7.46 6.19
CA LYS A 305 -17.50 -7.51 7.55
C LYS A 305 -17.92 -6.12 7.99
N GLU A 306 -19.19 -5.98 8.40
CA GLU A 306 -19.77 -4.71 8.86
C GLU A 306 -19.63 -3.56 7.84
N GLY A 307 -19.73 -3.87 6.54
CA GLY A 307 -19.62 -2.87 5.46
C GLY A 307 -18.18 -2.52 5.06
N HIS A 308 -17.18 -3.17 5.66
CA HIS A 308 -15.76 -3.00 5.35
C HIS A 308 -15.16 -4.26 4.75
N SER A 309 -14.05 -4.15 4.02
CA SER A 309 -13.26 -5.34 3.69
C SER A 309 -12.78 -6.03 4.98
N ILE A 310 -12.47 -7.33 4.92
CA ILE A 310 -11.98 -8.05 6.11
C ILE A 310 -10.68 -7.43 6.64
N PHE A 311 -9.79 -7.02 5.73
CA PHE A 311 -8.54 -6.36 6.09
C PHE A 311 -8.78 -5.01 6.75
N ALA A 312 -9.60 -4.14 6.14
CA ALA A 312 -9.92 -2.82 6.67
C ALA A 312 -10.67 -2.94 8.01
N TRP A 313 -11.64 -3.84 8.12
CA TRP A 313 -12.34 -4.13 9.37
C TRP A 313 -11.36 -4.54 10.48
N SER A 314 -10.45 -5.48 10.22
CA SER A 314 -9.44 -5.90 11.19
C SER A 314 -8.48 -4.77 11.55
N PHE A 315 -8.09 -3.94 10.58
CA PHE A 315 -7.23 -2.78 10.81
C PHE A 315 -7.91 -1.73 11.70
N ILE A 316 -9.16 -1.35 11.37
CA ILE A 316 -9.99 -0.43 12.15
C ILE A 316 -10.12 -0.93 13.59
N ASN A 317 -10.53 -2.18 13.80
CA ASN A 317 -10.71 -2.73 15.14
C ASN A 317 -9.42 -2.80 15.95
N THR A 318 -8.30 -3.10 15.29
CA THR A 318 -6.98 -3.12 15.94
C THR A 318 -6.59 -1.72 16.39
N LEU A 319 -6.76 -0.71 15.53
CA LEU A 319 -6.50 0.69 15.88
C LEU A 319 -7.44 1.18 17.00
N GLN A 320 -8.73 0.82 16.95
CA GLN A 320 -9.68 1.14 18.01
C GLN A 320 -9.37 0.42 19.34
N SER A 321 -8.69 -0.72 19.32
CA SER A 321 -8.35 -1.46 20.54
C SER A 321 -6.99 -1.06 21.12
N ALA A 322 -6.10 -0.49 20.30
CA ALA A 322 -4.76 -0.09 20.71
C ALA A 322 -4.79 1.04 21.76
N LYS A 323 -3.90 0.94 22.74
CA LYS A 323 -3.76 1.91 23.84
C LYS A 323 -2.33 2.44 23.86
N GLY A 324 -2.19 3.76 23.95
CA GLY A 324 -0.89 4.42 23.96
C GLY A 324 -0.09 4.16 22.67
N ILE A 325 1.21 3.92 22.85
CA ILE A 325 2.18 3.77 21.77
C ILE A 325 2.22 2.32 21.29
N ALA A 326 1.98 2.10 20.00
CA ALA A 326 2.03 0.82 19.32
C ALA A 326 2.89 0.91 18.02
N PRO A 327 3.94 0.10 17.88
CA PRO A 327 4.65 -0.06 16.60
C PRO A 327 3.73 -0.59 15.50
N GLY A 328 3.94 -0.14 14.26
CA GLY A 328 3.19 -0.62 13.09
C GLY A 328 3.31 -2.14 12.91
N TYR A 329 4.47 -2.73 13.24
CA TYR A 329 4.62 -4.18 13.26
C TYR A 329 3.69 -4.89 14.25
N GLU A 330 3.38 -4.28 15.40
CA GLU A 330 2.45 -4.86 16.37
C GLU A 330 1.01 -4.82 15.84
N ILE A 331 0.62 -3.69 15.24
CA ILE A 331 -0.67 -3.55 14.56
C ILE A 331 -0.79 -4.60 13.45
N TYR A 332 0.24 -4.74 12.60
CA TYR A 332 0.33 -5.77 11.58
C TYR A 332 0.15 -7.18 12.16
N ARG A 333 0.86 -7.54 13.23
CA ARG A 333 0.80 -8.89 13.81
C ARG A 333 -0.62 -9.25 14.28
N ILE A 334 -1.33 -8.29 14.87
CA ILE A 334 -2.72 -8.49 15.32
C ILE A 334 -3.65 -8.65 14.11
N VAL A 335 -3.57 -7.75 13.13
CA VAL A 335 -4.38 -7.80 11.91
C VAL A 335 -4.12 -9.09 11.14
N HIS A 336 -2.86 -9.47 10.93
CA HIS A 336 -2.48 -10.74 10.30
C HIS A 336 -3.14 -11.93 11.01
N GLY A 337 -3.07 -11.98 12.34
CA GLY A 337 -3.70 -13.05 13.13
C GLY A 337 -5.22 -13.10 12.98
N GLN A 338 -5.89 -11.95 12.93
CA GLN A 338 -7.35 -11.88 12.70
C GLN A 338 -7.72 -12.30 11.27
N VAL A 339 -7.03 -11.75 10.26
CA VAL A 339 -7.32 -12.02 8.85
C VAL A 339 -7.06 -13.49 8.52
N THR A 340 -5.89 -14.03 8.87
CA THR A 340 -5.53 -15.44 8.56
C THR A 340 -6.38 -16.48 9.30
N LYS A 341 -7.01 -16.10 10.42
CA LYS A 341 -7.92 -16.97 11.17
C LYS A 341 -9.23 -17.16 10.41
N ASP A 342 -9.75 -16.08 9.86
CA ASP A 342 -11.09 -16.06 9.28
C ASP A 342 -11.04 -16.24 7.74
N PHE A 343 -9.92 -15.89 7.11
CA PHE A 343 -9.73 -15.92 5.64
C PHE A 343 -8.29 -16.33 5.25
N PRO A 344 -8.10 -17.05 4.14
CA PRO A 344 -6.78 -17.45 3.65
C PRO A 344 -6.09 -16.31 2.87
N GLN A 345 -6.24 -15.09 3.37
CA GLN A 345 -5.51 -13.91 2.95
C GLN A 345 -4.31 -13.74 3.89
N GLU A 346 -3.14 -13.39 3.38
CA GLU A 346 -1.90 -13.28 4.17
C GLU A 346 -1.36 -11.85 4.12
N PRO A 347 -1.80 -10.97 5.04
CA PRO A 347 -1.28 -9.61 5.12
C PRO A 347 0.24 -9.60 5.20
N GLN A 348 0.88 -8.58 4.61
CA GLN A 348 2.34 -8.49 4.58
C GLN A 348 2.81 -7.15 5.10
N TYR A 349 3.98 -7.14 5.75
CA TYR A 349 4.58 -5.93 6.32
C TYR A 349 6.08 -5.88 6.01
N GLY A 350 6.53 -4.75 5.50
CA GLY A 350 7.92 -4.61 5.07
C GLY A 350 8.38 -3.16 4.92
N ALA A 351 9.68 -2.99 4.79
CA ALA A 351 10.31 -1.71 4.51
C ALA A 351 10.46 -1.49 3.01
N VAL A 352 10.19 -0.26 2.56
CA VAL A 352 10.40 0.17 1.17
C VAL A 352 11.77 0.84 1.11
N ILE A 353 12.80 0.04 0.80
CA ILE A 353 14.20 0.47 0.77
C ILE A 353 14.42 1.46 -0.38
N SER A 354 13.82 1.18 -1.54
CA SER A 354 13.86 2.04 -2.72
C SER A 354 13.29 3.44 -2.46
N ALA A 355 12.39 3.57 -1.49
CA ALA A 355 11.84 4.85 -1.06
C ALA A 355 12.64 5.53 0.07
N GLY A 356 13.77 4.96 0.49
CA GLY A 356 14.71 5.55 1.46
C GLY A 356 14.45 5.21 2.93
N HIS A 357 13.89 4.04 3.23
CA HIS A 357 13.78 3.53 4.60
C HIS A 357 15.18 3.33 5.22
N ALA A 358 15.41 3.86 6.42
CA ALA A 358 16.65 3.67 7.18
C ALA A 358 16.52 2.46 8.13
N ALA A 359 17.55 1.62 8.19
CA ALA A 359 17.55 0.40 8.99
C ALA A 359 17.21 0.66 10.47
N GLY A 360 16.24 -0.08 11.00
CA GLY A 360 15.76 0.10 12.38
C GLY A 360 14.78 1.27 12.57
N GLY A 361 14.29 1.87 11.47
CA GLY A 361 13.09 2.68 11.49
C GLY A 361 11.84 1.81 11.65
N GLU A 362 10.81 2.37 12.28
CA GLU A 362 9.50 1.75 12.48
C GLU A 362 8.45 2.86 12.47
N TYR A 363 7.21 2.58 12.07
CA TYR A 363 6.11 3.54 12.16
C TYR A 363 5.42 3.42 13.51
N ILE A 364 5.16 4.53 14.19
CA ILE A 364 4.54 4.52 15.51
C ILE A 364 3.12 5.08 15.46
N PHE A 365 2.16 4.25 15.88
CA PHE A 365 0.80 4.66 16.19
C PHE A 365 0.73 5.06 17.66
N ASP A 366 0.38 6.31 17.93
CA ASP A 366 0.28 6.84 19.30
C ASP A 366 -1.15 7.31 19.57
N ALA A 367 -1.93 6.44 20.22
CA ALA A 367 -3.32 6.70 20.53
C ALA A 367 -3.41 7.80 21.60
N VAL A 368 -4.07 8.90 21.26
CA VAL A 368 -4.37 10.00 22.18
C VAL A 368 -5.34 9.44 23.22
N SER A 369 -5.00 9.55 24.50
CA SER A 369 -5.92 9.13 25.57
C SER A 369 -7.21 9.94 25.46
N PRO A 370 -8.39 9.30 25.53
CA PRO A 370 -9.68 9.95 25.36
C PRO A 370 -9.97 11.03 26.41
#